data_AF-A0A2S5R1K3-F1
#
_entry.id   AF-A0A2S5R1K3-F1
#
_cell.length_a   1.000
_cell.length_b   1.000
_cell.length_c   1.000
_cell.angle_alpha   90.00
_cell.angle_beta   90.00
_cell.angle_gamma   90.00
#
_symmetry.space_group_name_H-M   'P 1'
#
loop_
_entity.id
_entity.type
_entity.pdbx_description
1 polymer ?
#
loop_
_entity_poly.entity_id
_entity_poly.type
_entity_poly.pdbx_seq_one_letter_code
_entity_poly.pdbx_strand_id
1 'polypeptide(L)' 'MTIIDSSRPSRREFITKTIAAGFALAVQPVRASAILTENAGIIEKFVSIPRGSSNLPAYIAHPSSGGR' A
#
# COMPACT_ATOMS: atom_id res chain seq x y z
N MET A 1 -24.95 46.61 -4.87
CA MET A 1 -23.75 45.75 -4.88
C MET A 1 -23.55 45.23 -3.46
N THR A 2 -24.20 44.13 -3.11
CA THR A 2 -24.17 43.54 -1.77
C THR A 2 -22.85 42.79 -1.58
N ILE A 3 -22.05 43.26 -0.62
CA ILE A 3 -20.78 42.66 -0.22
C ILE A 3 -21.09 41.33 0.49
N ILE A 4 -20.71 40.22 -0.12
CA ILE A 4 -20.70 38.91 0.51
C ILE A 4 -19.50 38.88 1.45
N ASP A 5 -19.73 38.77 2.76
CA ASP A 5 -18.69 38.62 3.77
C ASP A 5 -17.96 37.29 3.58
N SER A 6 -16.87 37.30 2.81
CA SER A 6 -16.05 36.12 2.49
C SER A 6 -15.18 35.63 3.67
N SER A 7 -15.26 36.29 4.83
CA SER A 7 -14.51 35.88 6.03
C SER A 7 -15.18 34.75 6.81
N ARG A 8 -16.50 34.55 6.63
CA ARG A 8 -17.27 33.51 7.34
C ARG A 8 -17.60 32.35 6.40
N PRO A 9 -17.20 31.12 6.74
CA PRO A 9 -17.57 29.97 5.93
C PRO A 9 -19.09 29.80 5.95
N SER A 10 -19.68 29.53 4.79
CA SER A 10 -21.06 29.10 4.73
C SER A 10 -21.23 27.76 5.47
N ARG A 11 -22.45 27.48 5.96
CA ARG A 11 -22.76 26.21 6.64
C ARG A 11 -22.34 24.99 5.81
N ARG A 12 -22.50 25.06 4.48
CA ARG A 12 -22.10 24.00 3.54
C ARG A 12 -20.60 23.82 3.48
N GLU A 13 -19.84 24.91 3.39
CA GLU A 13 -18.37 24.86 3.35
C GLU A 13 -17.80 24.35 4.68
N PHE A 14 -18.38 24.77 5.81
CA PHE A 14 -18.00 24.27 7.12
C PHE A 14 -18.18 22.74 7.22
N ILE A 15 -19.37 22.23 6.86
CA ILE A 15 -19.66 20.78 6.88
C ILE A 15 -18.71 20.01 5.93
N THR A 16 -18.44 20.55 4.75
CA THR A 16 -17.58 19.87 3.77
C THR A 16 -16.14 19.74 4.28
N LYS A 17 -15.61 20.80 4.91
CA LYS A 17 -14.26 20.79 5.49
C LYS A 17 -14.15 19.87 6.72
N THR A 18 -15.17 19.85 7.58
CA THR A 18 -15.14 19.02 8.79
C THR A 18 -15.26 17.52 8.48
N ILE A 19 -16.02 17.12 7.46
CA ILE A 19 -16.08 15.72 7.02
C ILE A 19 -14.72 15.26 6.49
N ALA A 20 -14.06 16.05 5.65
CA ALA A 20 -12.74 15.70 5.12
C ALA A 20 -11.70 15.55 6.25
N ALA A 21 -11.70 16.49 7.20
CA ALA A 21 -10.83 16.43 8.37
C ALA A 21 -11.16 15.22 9.28
N GLY A 22 -12.44 14.96 9.52
CA GLY A 22 -12.89 13.82 10.33
C GLY A 22 -12.57 12.47 9.69
N PHE A 23 -12.73 12.35 8.37
CA PHE A 23 -12.34 11.17 7.61
C PHE A 23 -10.82 10.94 7.67
N ALA A 24 -10.02 11.99 7.47
CA ALA A 24 -8.56 11.89 7.56
C ALA A 24 -8.09 11.45 8.97
N LEU A 25 -8.77 11.92 10.03
CA LEU A 25 -8.52 11.47 11.39
C LEU A 25 -9.03 10.06 11.69
N ALA A 26 -10.15 9.65 11.11
CA ALA A 26 -10.71 8.32 11.32
C ALA A 26 -9.91 7.23 10.61
N VAL A 27 -9.42 7.51 9.41
CA VAL A 27 -8.61 6.60 8.59
C VAL A 27 -7.12 6.82 8.88
N GLN A 28 -6.74 6.95 10.16
CA GLN A 28 -5.32 6.97 10.54
C GLN A 28 -4.58 5.88 9.77
N PRO A 29 -3.36 6.13 9.25
CA PRO A 29 -2.65 5.15 8.45
C PRO A 29 -2.60 3.84 9.23
N VAL A 30 -3.30 2.82 8.74
CA VAL A 30 -3.12 1.46 9.23
C VAL A 30 -1.69 1.14 8.86
N ARG A 31 -0.79 1.23 9.85
CA ARG A 31 0.55 0.72 9.75
C ARG A 31 0.36 -0.78 9.55
N ALA A 32 0.23 -1.20 8.30
CA ALA A 32 0.55 -2.55 7.90
C ALA A 32 2.04 -2.67 8.21
N SER A 33 2.35 -3.02 9.46
CA SER A 33 3.55 -3.79 9.72
C SER A 33 3.33 -5.03 8.88
N ALA A 34 3.82 -4.99 7.63
CA ALA A 34 3.91 -6.18 6.82
C ALA A 34 4.59 -7.17 7.74
N ILE A 35 3.88 -8.25 8.09
CA ILE A 35 4.48 -9.36 8.81
C ILE A 35 5.47 -9.93 7.80
N LEU A 36 6.68 -9.37 7.79
CA LEU A 36 7.76 -9.85 6.96
C LEU A 36 8.14 -11.18 7.58
N THR A 37 7.83 -12.26 6.86
CA THR A 37 8.40 -13.56 7.18
C THR A 37 9.92 -13.40 7.13
N GLU A 38 10.60 -13.88 8.17
CA GLU A 38 12.05 -13.82 8.22
C GLU A 38 12.63 -14.71 7.11
N ASN A 39 13.39 -14.12 6.19
CA ASN A 39 14.01 -14.83 5.08
C ASN A 39 15.33 -15.54 5.47
N ALA A 40 15.64 -15.63 6.75
CA ALA A 40 16.84 -16.30 7.23
C ALA A 40 16.83 -17.77 6.80
N GLY A 41 17.85 -18.19 6.05
CA GLY A 41 17.95 -19.55 5.55
C GLY A 41 17.15 -19.84 4.28
N ILE A 42 16.53 -18.83 3.64
CA ILE A 42 15.86 -18.96 2.34
C ILE A 42 16.76 -18.36 1.25
N ILE A 43 16.97 -19.10 0.17
CA ILE A 43 17.61 -18.61 -1.04
C ILE A 43 16.52 -18.26 -2.05
N GLU A 44 16.52 -17.00 -2.49
CA GLU A 44 15.58 -16.49 -3.47
C GLU A 44 16.27 -16.25 -4.81
N LYS A 45 15.61 -16.62 -5.91
CA LYS A 45 16.08 -16.36 -7.27
C LYS A 45 14.93 -16.09 -8.22
N PHE A 46 15.16 -15.13 -9.11
CA PHE A 46 14.41 -14.99 -10.34
C PHE A 46 15.06 -15.87 -11.41
N VAL A 47 14.30 -16.83 -11.94
CA VAL A 47 14.75 -17.79 -12.94
C VAL A 47 13.84 -17.70 -14.16
N SER A 48 14.42 -17.92 -15.33
CA SER A 48 13.68 -18.06 -16.58
C SER A 48 13.53 -19.55 -16.90
N ILE A 49 12.31 -20.06 -16.93
CA ILE A 49 12.02 -21.46 -17.28
C ILE A 49 11.77 -21.54 -18.79
N PRO A 50 12.58 -22.30 -19.55
CA PRO A 50 12.36 -22.46 -20.98
C PRO A 50 11.08 -23.26 -21.25
N ARG A 51 10.20 -22.72 -22.09
CA ARG A 51 8.93 -23.34 -22.47
C ARG A 51 8.71 -23.18 -23.98
N GLY A 52 9.16 -24.18 -24.75
CA GLY A 52 9.14 -24.13 -26.21
C GLY A 52 9.95 -22.93 -26.73
N SER A 53 9.31 -22.06 -27.51
CA SER A 53 9.92 -20.82 -28.02
C SER A 53 9.83 -19.62 -27.07
N SER A 54 9.27 -19.80 -25.87
CA SER A 54 9.02 -18.73 -24.91
C SER A 54 9.71 -18.99 -23.58
N ASN A 55 10.10 -17.93 -22.89
CA ASN A 55 10.71 -17.97 -21.57
C ASN A 55 9.69 -17.50 -20.53
N LEU A 56 9.39 -18.35 -19.55
CA LEU A 56 8.48 -18.01 -18.45
C LEU A 56 9.30 -17.47 -17.27
N PRO A 57 9.14 -16.19 -16.88
CA PRO A 57 9.75 -15.70 -15.67
C PRO A 57 9.10 -16.38 -14.46
N ALA A 58 9.94 -16.92 -13.57
CA ALA A 58 9.53 -17.59 -12.36
C ALA A 58 10.31 -17.05 -11.15
N TYR A 59 9.64 -16.99 -10.01
CA TYR A 59 10.26 -16.72 -8.72
C TYR A 59 10.38 -18.03 -7.94
N ILE A 60 11.58 -18.32 -7.45
CA ILE A 60 11.88 -19.53 -6.70
C ILE A 60 12.46 -19.11 -5.34
N ALA A 61 11.89 -19.66 -4.27
CA ALA A 61 12.40 -19.58 -2.92
C ALA A 61 12.54 -21.00 -2.35
N HIS A 62 13.73 -21.36 -1.87
CA HIS A 62 13.99 -22.69 -1.29
C HIS A 62 14.92 -22.59 -0.07
N PRO A 63 14.93 -23.58 0.84
CA PRO A 63 15.87 -23.61 1.95
C PRO A 63 17.32 -23.62 1.47
N SER A 64 18.22 -22.99 2.22
CA SER A 64 19.65 -22.98 1.92
C SER A 64 20.30 -24.36 2.03
N SER A 65 19.73 -25.25 2.84
CA SER A 65 20.15 -26.65 2.97
C SER A 65 18.99 -27.61 2.69
N GLY A 66 19.28 -28.71 2.00
CA GLY A 66 18.32 -29.78 1.81
C GLY A 66 18.02 -30.49 3.14
N GLY A 67 16.73 -30.71 3.43
CA GLY A 67 16.33 -31.59 4.53
C GLY A 67 16.92 -32.98 4.32
N ARG A 68 17.50 -33.54 5.39
CA ARG A 68 18.07 -34.90 5.39
C ARG A 68 16.98 -35.95 5.29
#